data_AF-A0A0N7A0V9-F1
#
_entry.id   AF-A0A0N7A0V9-F1
#
_cell.length_a   1.000
_cell.length_b   1.000
_cell.length_c   1.000
_cell.angle_alpha   90.00
_cell.angle_beta   90.00
_cell.angle_gamma   90.00
#
_symmetry.space_group_name_H-M   'P 1'
#
loop_
_entity.id
_entity.type
_entity.pdbx_description
1 polymer ?
#
loop_
_entity_poly.entity_id
_entity_poly.type
_entity_poly.pdbx_seq_one_letter_code
_entity_poly.pdbx_strand_id
1 'polypeptide(L)'
;MTAGATVGTDERSGWTRPGWVALYWATVGLGVLGGACSWLWLFLASEEATRGATPDRLGANPGIPLGLVGLVVGHVVGFLLLLMVARLARHGGASAARFAVLGLVIGSGVGLACSLALTGGALVVPWPDAPYTP
;
A
#
# COMPACT_ATOMS: atom_id res chain seq x y z
N MET A 1 25.83 -39.90 -27.58
CA MET A 1 26.24 -38.66 -26.88
C MET A 1 25.02 -37.78 -26.71
N THR A 2 24.94 -37.12 -25.56
CA THR A 2 23.75 -36.68 -24.82
C THR A 2 22.83 -35.69 -25.54
N ALA A 3 21.56 -36.09 -25.76
CA ALA A 3 20.44 -35.16 -25.87
C ALA A 3 20.09 -34.69 -24.45
N GLY A 4 20.53 -33.48 -24.10
CA GLY A 4 20.22 -32.83 -22.83
C GLY A 4 18.75 -32.39 -22.82
N ALA A 5 17.91 -33.23 -22.22
CA ALA A 5 16.53 -32.92 -21.93
C ALA A 5 16.45 -31.70 -21.00
N THR A 6 16.05 -30.56 -21.53
CA THR A 6 15.53 -29.41 -20.75
C THR A 6 14.15 -29.79 -20.22
N VAL A 7 14.11 -30.71 -19.27
CA VAL A 7 12.89 -31.16 -18.61
C VAL A 7 12.85 -30.52 -17.24
N GLY A 8 11.89 -29.61 -17.03
CA GLY A 8 11.21 -29.51 -15.73
C GLY A 8 11.41 -28.26 -14.86
N THR A 9 11.58 -27.06 -15.42
CA THR A 9 11.50 -25.80 -14.63
C THR A 9 10.19 -25.03 -14.78
N ASP A 10 9.50 -25.10 -15.92
CA ASP A 10 8.33 -24.24 -16.16
C ASP A 10 7.05 -24.70 -15.45
N GLU A 11 6.83 -26.02 -15.31
CA GLU A 11 5.58 -26.55 -14.73
C GLU A 11 5.41 -26.31 -13.22
N ARG A 12 6.49 -25.98 -12.49
CA ARG A 12 6.43 -25.82 -11.02
C ARG A 12 6.17 -24.39 -10.55
N SER A 13 6.23 -23.39 -11.43
CA SER A 13 6.20 -21.98 -11.01
C SER A 13 4.79 -21.48 -10.65
N GLY A 14 3.75 -22.13 -11.19
CA GLY A 14 2.35 -21.72 -11.03
C GLY A 14 1.97 -20.41 -11.75
N TRP A 15 2.87 -19.88 -12.57
CA TRP A 15 2.69 -18.67 -13.38
C TRP A 15 2.29 -19.00 -14.81
N THR A 16 1.48 -18.13 -15.44
CA THR A 16 0.91 -18.37 -16.77
C THR A 16 1.88 -18.02 -17.90
N ARG A 17 2.37 -16.78 -17.96
CA ARG A 17 3.30 -16.27 -19.00
C ARG A 17 4.23 -15.21 -18.41
N PRO A 18 5.48 -15.09 -18.90
CA PRO A 18 6.47 -14.13 -18.38
C PRO A 18 5.98 -12.67 -18.41
N GLY A 19 5.23 -12.28 -19.45
CA GLY A 19 4.66 -10.92 -19.53
C GLY A 19 3.68 -10.58 -18.41
N TRP A 20 2.86 -11.54 -17.98
CA TRP A 20 1.93 -11.34 -16.86
C TRP A 20 2.64 -11.30 -15.52
N VAL A 21 3.71 -12.08 -15.36
CA VAL A 21 4.58 -12.02 -14.18
C VAL A 21 5.23 -10.65 -14.06
N ALA A 22 5.78 -10.13 -15.15
CA ALA A 22 6.38 -8.80 -15.19
C ALA A 22 5.35 -7.71 -14.85
N LEU A 23 4.16 -7.77 -15.44
CA LEU A 23 3.07 -6.84 -15.15
C LEU A 23 2.64 -6.90 -13.67
N TYR A 24 2.56 -8.09 -13.09
CA TYR A 24 2.26 -8.25 -11.67
C TYR A 24 3.29 -7.53 -10.79
N TRP A 25 4.58 -7.77 -11.02
CA TRP A 25 5.62 -7.12 -10.22
C TRP A 25 5.70 -5.60 -10.44
N ALA A 26 5.44 -5.13 -11.67
CA ALA A 26 5.31 -3.71 -11.95
C ALA A 26 4.14 -3.09 -11.17
N THR A 27 3.02 -3.82 -11.08
CA THR A 27 1.84 -3.39 -10.30
C THR A 27 2.14 -3.35 -8.81
N VAL A 28 2.92 -4.31 -8.28
CA VAL A 28 3.40 -4.28 -6.89
C VAL A 28 4.28 -3.05 -6.65
N GLY A 29 5.20 -2.74 -7.57
CA GLY A 29 6.06 -1.55 -7.49
C GLY A 29 5.26 -0.25 -7.49
N LEU A 30 4.26 -0.13 -8.37
CA LEU A 30 3.31 1.00 -8.36
C LEU A 30 2.50 1.05 -7.06
N GLY A 31 2.13 -0.10 -6.51
CA GLY A 31 1.43 -0.24 -5.24
C GLY A 31 2.22 0.31 -4.05
N VAL A 32 3.56 0.25 -4.09
CA VAL A 32 4.41 0.90 -3.08
C VAL A 32 4.24 2.41 -3.10
N LEU A 33 4.25 3.02 -4.30
CA LEU A 33 4.05 4.46 -4.45
C LEU A 33 2.64 4.88 -4.02
N GLY A 34 1.62 4.14 -4.46
CA GLY A 34 0.24 4.37 -4.01
C GLY A 34 0.08 4.21 -2.51
N GLY A 35 0.72 3.20 -1.92
CA GLY A 35 0.79 2.97 -0.48
C GLY A 35 1.39 4.17 0.25
N ALA A 36 2.56 4.65 -0.20
CA ALA A 36 3.21 5.82 0.36
C ALA A 36 2.31 7.07 0.31
N CYS A 37 1.68 7.34 -0.84
CA CYS A 37 0.73 8.44 -0.98
C CYS A 37 -0.48 8.30 -0.04
N SER A 38 -1.00 7.08 0.14
CA SER A 38 -2.16 6.84 1.00
C SER A 38 -1.85 6.99 2.50
N TRP A 39 -0.66 6.58 2.94
CA TRP A 39 -0.18 6.81 4.30
C TRP A 39 0.14 8.29 4.55
N LEU A 40 0.77 8.96 3.58
CA LEU A 40 1.04 10.39 3.63
C LEU A 40 -0.27 11.20 3.67
N TRP A 41 -1.30 10.76 2.93
CA TRP A 41 -2.64 11.36 3.00
C TRP A 41 -3.22 11.34 4.40
N LEU A 42 -3.10 10.21 5.13
CA LEU A 42 -3.56 10.13 6.53
C LEU A 42 -2.85 11.18 7.40
N PHE A 43 -1.54 11.31 7.25
CA PHE A 43 -0.77 12.33 7.97
C PHE A 43 -1.24 13.74 7.61
N LEU A 44 -1.31 14.08 6.32
CA LEU A 44 -1.71 15.41 5.85
C LEU A 44 -3.14 15.77 6.26
N ALA A 45 -4.07 14.81 6.23
CA ALA A 45 -5.43 15.03 6.70
C ALA A 45 -5.47 15.31 8.21
N SER A 46 -4.61 14.65 8.98
CA SER A 46 -4.47 14.93 10.42
C SER A 46 -3.83 16.29 10.69
N GLU A 47 -2.81 16.68 9.91
CA GLU A 47 -2.11 17.95 10.01
C GLU A 47 -3.01 19.14 9.67
N GLU A 48 -3.75 19.04 8.58
CA GLU A 48 -4.67 20.09 8.14
C GLU A 48 -5.75 20.37 9.20
N ALA A 49 -6.25 19.31 9.85
CA ALA A 49 -7.21 19.47 10.93
C ALA A 49 -6.61 20.17 12.16
N THR A 50 -5.33 19.96 12.46
CA THR A 50 -4.65 20.61 13.59
C THR A 50 -4.35 22.09 13.33
N ARG A 51 -3.95 22.46 12.11
CA ARG A 51 -3.76 23.87 11.72
C ARG A 51 -5.02 24.73 11.85
N GLY A 52 -6.19 24.12 11.67
CA GLY A 52 -7.50 24.77 11.83
C GLY A 52 -8.09 24.70 13.24
N ALA A 53 -7.36 24.14 14.22
CA ALA A 53 -7.87 23.94 15.57
C ALA A 53 -7.72 25.21 16.43
N THR A 54 -8.78 25.57 17.15
CA THR A 54 -8.66 26.53 18.27
C THR A 54 -8.00 25.83 19.48
N PRO A 55 -7.20 26.55 20.28
CA PRO A 55 -6.48 25.98 21.43
C PRO A 55 -7.36 25.25 22.44
N ASP A 56 -8.65 25.60 22.51
CA ASP A 56 -9.60 25.08 23.48
C ASP A 56 -10.38 23.84 22.97
N ARG A 57 -10.02 23.31 21.80
CA ARG A 57 -10.76 22.23 21.15
C ARG A 57 -10.44 20.87 21.79
N LEU A 58 -11.23 20.52 22.79
CA LEU A 58 -11.23 19.20 23.40
C LEU A 58 -11.99 18.20 22.51
N GLY A 59 -11.39 17.04 22.22
CA GLY A 59 -12.03 15.98 21.42
C GLY A 59 -11.04 15.20 20.56
N ALA A 60 -11.57 14.32 19.70
CA ALA A 60 -10.76 13.59 18.71
C ALA A 60 -10.44 14.49 17.51
N ASN A 61 -9.27 14.28 16.88
CA ASN A 61 -8.88 14.99 15.67
C ASN A 61 -9.88 14.70 14.53
N PRO A 62 -10.60 15.71 14.02
CA PRO A 62 -11.66 15.53 13.02
C PRO A 62 -11.13 15.17 11.62
N GLY A 63 -9.83 15.33 11.36
CA GLY A 63 -9.17 14.94 10.11
C GLY A 63 -8.90 13.44 10.01
N ILE A 64 -8.84 12.72 11.15
CA ILE A 64 -8.52 11.28 11.17
C ILE A 64 -9.54 10.44 10.38
N PRO A 65 -10.87 10.60 10.54
CA PRO A 65 -11.83 9.85 9.74
C PRO A 65 -11.64 10.06 8.23
N LEU A 66 -11.39 11.29 7.78
CA LEU A 66 -11.17 11.59 6.36
C LEU A 66 -9.87 10.97 5.84
N GLY A 67 -8.80 11.07 6.63
CA GLY A 67 -7.51 10.43 6.35
C GLY A 67 -7.66 8.90 6.22
N LEU A 68 -8.39 8.28 7.15
CA LEU A 68 -8.68 6.84 7.13
C LEU A 68 -9.53 6.44 5.92
N VAL A 69 -10.51 7.24 5.52
CA VAL A 69 -11.30 6.97 4.31
C VAL A 69 -10.40 6.95 3.07
N GLY A 70 -9.53 7.94 2.90
CA GLY A 70 -8.58 7.98 1.78
C GLY A 70 -7.62 6.78 1.81
N LEU A 71 -7.11 6.43 2.99
CA LEU A 71 -6.24 5.27 3.18
C LEU A 71 -6.94 3.97 2.79
N VAL A 72 -8.15 3.73 3.28
CA VAL A 72 -8.94 2.52 2.98
C VAL A 72 -9.27 2.44 1.50
N VAL A 73 -9.73 3.53 0.88
CA VAL A 73 -10.04 3.56 -0.56
C VAL A 73 -8.80 3.23 -1.38
N GLY A 74 -7.64 3.82 -1.05
CA GLY A 74 -6.38 3.52 -1.73
C GLY A 74 -5.99 2.04 -1.64
N HIS A 75 -6.12 1.42 -0.47
CA HIS A 75 -5.81 0.01 -0.28
C HIS A 75 -6.81 -0.92 -0.98
N VAL A 76 -8.10 -0.58 -0.98
CA VAL A 76 -9.13 -1.36 -1.69
C VAL A 76 -8.87 -1.33 -3.20
N VAL A 77 -8.60 -0.15 -3.76
CA VAL A 77 -8.27 -0.02 -5.19
C VAL A 77 -6.99 -0.79 -5.53
N GLY A 78 -5.94 -0.61 -4.73
CA GLY A 78 -4.67 -1.33 -4.92
C GLY A 78 -4.85 -2.85 -4.85
N PHE A 79 -5.63 -3.34 -3.89
CA PHE A 79 -5.95 -4.76 -3.74
C PHE A 79 -6.69 -5.30 -4.96
N LEU A 80 -7.73 -4.60 -5.44
CA LEU A 80 -8.52 -5.04 -6.58
C LEU A 80 -7.67 -5.11 -7.87
N LEU A 81 -6.79 -4.13 -8.08
CA LEU A 81 -5.85 -4.13 -9.21
C LEU A 81 -4.86 -5.30 -9.10
N LEU A 82 -4.25 -5.51 -7.94
CA LEU A 82 -3.36 -6.65 -7.70
C LEU A 82 -4.06 -7.98 -7.89
N LEU A 83 -5.29 -8.12 -7.41
CA LEU A 83 -6.10 -9.34 -7.56
C LEU A 83 -6.42 -9.61 -9.02
N MET A 84 -6.79 -8.58 -9.79
CA MET A 84 -7.06 -8.69 -11.21
C MET A 84 -5.82 -9.16 -11.98
N VAL A 85 -4.67 -8.51 -11.76
CA VAL A 85 -3.42 -8.88 -12.43
C VAL A 85 -2.93 -10.26 -11.98
N ALA A 86 -3.02 -10.58 -10.69
CA ALA A 86 -2.63 -11.89 -10.15
C ALA A 86 -3.50 -13.03 -10.72
N ARG A 87 -4.80 -12.78 -10.97
CA ARG A 87 -5.68 -13.77 -11.62
C ARG A 87 -5.29 -14.04 -13.07
N LEU A 88 -4.76 -13.04 -13.77
CA LEU A 88 -4.24 -13.21 -15.14
C LEU A 88 -2.87 -13.90 -15.14
N ALA A 89 -2.06 -13.63 -14.11
CA ALA A 89 -0.71 -14.14 -13.99
C ALA A 89 -0.60 -15.57 -13.43
N ARG A 90 -1.63 -16.09 -12.75
CA ARG A 90 -1.57 -17.38 -12.04
C ARG A 90 -2.67 -18.35 -12.48
N HIS A 91 -2.34 -19.65 -12.49
CA HIS A 91 -3.27 -20.71 -12.88
C HIS A 91 -4.35 -21.03 -11.83
N GLY A 92 -4.16 -20.63 -10.56
CA GLY A 92 -5.07 -20.96 -9.45
C GLY A 92 -5.62 -19.72 -8.75
N GLY A 93 -6.95 -19.64 -8.62
CA GLY A 93 -7.64 -18.49 -8.00
C GLY A 93 -7.24 -18.23 -6.53
N ALA A 94 -7.12 -19.29 -5.73
CA ALA A 94 -6.64 -19.18 -4.34
C ALA A 94 -5.20 -18.67 -4.26
N SER A 95 -4.36 -19.05 -5.23
CA SER A 95 -2.98 -18.59 -5.31
C SER A 95 -2.89 -17.13 -5.73
N ALA A 96 -3.73 -16.69 -6.68
CA ALA A 96 -3.84 -15.29 -7.06
C ALA A 96 -4.23 -14.39 -5.88
N ALA A 97 -5.23 -14.80 -5.09
CA ALA A 97 -5.66 -14.07 -3.91
C ALA A 97 -4.52 -13.93 -2.86
N ARG A 98 -3.81 -15.02 -2.56
CA ARG A 98 -2.67 -15.00 -1.63
C ARG A 98 -1.58 -14.03 -2.09
N PHE A 99 -1.23 -14.05 -3.37
CA PHE A 99 -0.23 -13.14 -3.93
C PHE A 99 -0.70 -11.69 -3.89
N ALA A 100 -1.96 -11.40 -4.23
CA ALA A 100 -2.51 -10.06 -4.13
C ALA A 100 -2.46 -9.52 -2.69
N VAL A 101 -2.81 -10.35 -1.70
CA VAL A 101 -2.69 -9.99 -0.28
C VAL A 101 -1.23 -9.74 0.10
N LEU A 102 -0.29 -10.61 -0.28
CA LEU A 102 1.13 -10.44 0.01
C LEU A 102 1.69 -9.16 -0.62
N GLY A 103 1.37 -8.91 -1.89
CA GLY A 103 1.79 -7.71 -2.61
C GLY A 103 1.24 -6.44 -1.94
N LEU A 104 -0.02 -6.47 -1.51
CA LEU A 104 -0.63 -5.35 -0.77
C LEU A 104 0.05 -5.14 0.58
N VAL A 105 0.26 -6.18 1.37
CA VAL A 105 0.86 -6.09 2.71
C VAL A 105 2.29 -5.57 2.62
N ILE A 106 3.10 -6.13 1.71
CA ILE A 106 4.48 -5.69 1.50
C ILE A 106 4.50 -4.25 0.96
N GLY A 107 3.69 -3.96 -0.07
CA GLY A 107 3.61 -2.63 -0.66
C GLY A 107 3.16 -1.57 0.34
N SER A 108 2.15 -1.88 1.16
CA SER A 108 1.67 -1.02 2.23
C SER A 108 2.71 -0.82 3.32
N GLY A 109 3.42 -1.88 3.74
CA GLY A 109 4.49 -1.78 4.74
C GLY A 109 5.65 -0.90 4.27
N VAL A 110 6.06 -1.02 3.00
CA VAL A 110 7.08 -0.14 2.41
C VAL A 110 6.55 1.30 2.30
N GLY A 111 5.32 1.48 1.82
CA GLY A 111 4.69 2.79 1.74
C GLY A 111 4.57 3.49 3.09
N LEU A 112 4.23 2.75 4.14
CA LEU A 112 4.20 3.23 5.52
C LEU A 112 5.59 3.69 5.95
N ALA A 113 6.62 2.86 5.75
CA ALA A 113 8.00 3.23 6.10
C ALA A 113 8.46 4.49 5.37
N CYS A 114 8.14 4.63 4.07
CA CYS A 114 8.41 5.85 3.31
C CYS A 114 7.67 7.06 3.88
N SER A 115 6.39 6.92 4.22
CA SER A 115 5.62 8.01 4.84
C SER A 115 6.25 8.44 6.16
N LEU A 116 6.60 7.48 7.03
CA LEU A 116 7.24 7.76 8.32
C LEU A 116 8.61 8.45 8.13
N ALA A 117 9.38 8.07 7.11
CA ALA A 117 10.64 8.75 6.80
C ALA A 117 10.43 10.22 6.39
N LEU A 118 9.31 10.54 5.73
CA LEU A 118 8.96 11.90 5.30
C LEU A 118 8.36 12.75 6.43
N THR A 119 7.71 12.13 7.41
CA THR A 119 6.97 12.82 8.48
C THR A 119 7.69 12.82 9.83
N GLY A 120 8.99 12.51 9.85
CA GLY A 120 9.77 12.47 11.08
C GLY A 120 9.35 11.34 12.06
N GLY A 121 8.78 10.25 11.54
CA GLY A 121 8.32 9.10 12.32
C GLY A 121 6.88 9.21 12.83
N ALA A 122 6.15 10.27 12.48
CA ALA A 122 4.77 10.47 12.89
C ALA A 122 3.79 9.87 11.88
N LEU A 123 2.87 9.00 12.34
CA LEU A 123 1.77 8.50 11.51
C LEU A 123 0.65 9.53 11.35
N VAL A 124 0.41 10.28 12.42
CA VAL A 124 -0.60 11.34 12.53
C VAL A 124 -0.01 12.47 13.37
N VAL A 125 -0.48 13.69 13.15
CA VAL A 125 -0.08 14.85 13.95
C VAL A 125 -0.73 14.76 15.34
N PRO A 126 0.01 15.01 16.44
CA PRO A 126 -0.56 15.07 17.78
C PRO A 126 -1.72 16.06 17.87
N TRP A 127 -2.73 15.72 18.67
CA TRP A 127 -3.92 16.54 18.85
C TRP A 127 -4.18 16.84 20.34
N PRO A 128 -4.54 18.09 20.70
CA PRO A 128 -4.39 19.32 19.90
C PRO A 128 -2.91 19.69 19.71
N ASP A 129 -2.58 20.48 18.68
CA ASP A 129 -1.22 21.02 18.51
C ASP A 129 -0.81 21.65 19.84
N ALA A 130 0.39 21.31 20.32
CA ALA A 130 0.94 21.95 21.50
C ALA A 130 0.80 23.48 21.34
N PRO A 131 0.40 24.21 22.40
CA PRO A 131 0.16 25.65 22.28
C PRO A 131 1.38 26.32 21.64
N TYR A 132 1.12 27.20 20.68
CA TYR A 132 2.14 28.00 20.00
C TYR A 132 3.14 28.57 21.03
N THR A 133 4.39 28.11 20.99
CA THR A 133 5.49 28.75 21.71
C THR A 133 6.14 29.76 20.78
N PRO A 134 5.97 31.08 21.02
CA PRO A 134 6.55 32.15 20.19
C PRO A 134 8.09 32.11 20.14
#